data_AF-A0A961MD83-F1
#
_entry.id   AF-A0A961MD83-F1
#
_cell.length_a   1.000
_cell.length_b   1.000
_cell.length_c   1.000
_cell.angle_alpha   90.00
_cell.angle_beta   90.00
_cell.angle_gamma   90.00
#
_symmetry.space_group_name_H-M   'P 1'
#
loop_
_entity.id
_entity.type
_entity.pdbx_description
1 polymer ?
#
loop_
_entity_poly.entity_id
_entity_poly.type
_entity_poly.pdbx_seq_one_letter_code
_entity_poly.pdbx_strand_id
1 'polypeptide(L)' 'MDIATLRTQHPEHWAQACAIRVLALDAVAAAKSGHSGMPMGMADVATVLFRNHLKFDASA' A
#
# COMPACT_ATOMS: atom_id res chain seq x y z
N MET A 1 -7.24 -0.07 17.92
CA MET A 1 -5.99 0.23 17.20
C MET A 1 -6.02 1.70 16.84
N ASP A 2 -5.09 2.52 17.34
CA ASP A 2 -5.03 3.94 16.97
C ASP A 2 -4.12 4.11 15.74
N ILE A 3 -4.70 4.64 14.66
CA ILE A 3 -3.98 4.88 13.40
C ILE A 3 -2.91 5.96 13.59
N ALA A 4 -3.17 6.97 14.43
CA ALA A 4 -2.21 8.04 14.67
C ALA A 4 -0.94 7.50 15.33
N THR A 5 -1.10 6.62 16.33
CA THR A 5 0.01 5.90 16.99
C THR A 5 0.77 4.98 16.02
N LEU A 6 0.10 4.23 15.17
CA LEU A 6 0.78 3.35 14.20
C LEU A 6 1.64 4.14 13.21
N ARG A 7 1.15 5.29 12.75
CA ARG A 7 1.89 6.18 11.85
C ARG A 7 3.17 6.71 12.50
N THR A 8 3.14 7.03 13.79
CA THR A 8 4.33 7.57 14.49
C THR A 8 5.34 6.47 14.84
N GLN A 9 4.87 5.26 15.18
CA GLN A 9 5.73 4.12 15.51
C GLN A 9 6.41 3.49 14.29
N HIS A 10 5.74 3.48 13.13
CA HIS A 10 6.23 2.81 11.91
C HIS A 10 6.17 3.74 10.68
N PRO A 11 6.95 4.84 10.65
CA PRO A 11 6.82 5.88 9.64
C PRO A 11 7.14 5.40 8.21
N GLU A 12 8.14 4.52 8.03
CA GLU A 12 8.49 3.99 6.70
C GLU A 12 7.41 3.08 6.14
N HIS A 13 6.97 2.09 6.93
CA HIS A 13 5.90 1.16 6.54
C HIS A 13 4.62 1.93 6.21
N TRP A 14 4.28 2.92 7.03
CA TRP A 14 3.15 3.81 6.80
C TRP A 14 3.26 4.53 5.45
N ALA A 15 4.41 5.14 5.14
CA ALA A 15 4.62 5.85 3.89
C ALA A 15 4.51 4.93 2.67
N GLN A 16 5.05 3.71 2.73
CA GLN A 16 4.96 2.72 1.65
C GLN A 16 3.52 2.25 1.42
N ALA A 17 2.79 1.92 2.48
CA ALA A 17 1.39 1.53 2.36
C ALA A 17 0.53 2.70 1.85
N CYS A 18 0.80 3.94 2.30
CA CYS A 18 0.15 5.13 1.76
C CYS A 18 0.44 5.35 0.27
N ALA A 19 1.67 5.07 -0.19
CA ALA A 19 1.98 5.16 -1.62
C ALA A 19 1.10 4.23 -2.45
N ILE A 20 0.91 2.97 -2.01
CA ILE A 20 0.00 2.02 -2.68
C ILE A 20 -1.43 2.55 -2.68
N ARG A 21 -1.92 3.09 -1.56
CA ARG A 21 -3.28 3.65 -1.44
C ARG A 21 -3.52 4.80 -2.42
N VAL A 22 -2.61 5.77 -2.44
CA VAL A 22 -2.76 6.98 -3.25
C VAL A 22 -2.65 6.65 -4.73
N LEU A 23 -1.66 5.83 -5.13
CA LEU A 23 -1.52 5.40 -6.52
C LEU A 23 -2.76 4.63 -7.02
N ALA A 24 -3.35 3.76 -6.18
CA ALA A 24 -4.57 3.05 -6.53
C ALA A 24 -5.78 3.99 -6.68
N LEU A 25 -5.91 4.98 -5.79
CA LEU A 25 -6.95 6.01 -5.90
C LEU A 25 -6.80 6.82 -7.18
N ASP A 26 -5.61 7.31 -7.46
CA ASP A 26 -5.32 8.15 -8.62
C ASP A 26 -5.56 7.38 -9.93
N ALA A 27 -5.11 6.12 -10.01
CA ALA A 27 -5.30 5.29 -11.19
C ALA A 27 -6.78 5.00 -11.47
N VAL A 28 -7.57 4.67 -10.44
CA VAL A 28 -9.02 4.42 -10.58
C VAL A 28 -9.75 5.71 -10.97
N ALA A 29 -9.38 6.85 -10.37
CA ALA A 29 -9.95 8.15 -10.71
C ALA A 29 -9.66 8.53 -12.17
N ALA A 30 -8.41 8.37 -12.62
CA ALA A 30 -7.99 8.64 -14.00
C ALA A 30 -8.72 7.74 -15.01
N ALA A 31 -8.91 6.46 -14.68
CA ALA A 31 -9.63 5.50 -15.53
C ALA A 31 -11.17 5.66 -15.48
N LYS A 32 -11.71 6.44 -14.52
CA LYS A 32 -13.15 6.55 -14.23
C LYS A 32 -13.83 5.18 -14.03
N SER A 33 -13.05 4.18 -13.61
CA SER A 33 -13.47 2.78 -13.51
C SER A 33 -12.46 1.99 -12.67
N GLY A 34 -12.94 1.01 -11.89
CA GLY A 34 -12.12 0.11 -11.10
C GLY A 34 -12.56 -0.04 -9.64
N HIS A 35 -11.79 -0.81 -8.87
CA HIS A 35 -12.08 -1.15 -7.47
C HIS A 35 -10.96 -0.67 -6.54
N SER A 36 -11.02 0.57 -6.04
CA SER A 36 -9.99 1.13 -5.14
C SER A 36 -10.03 0.54 -3.72
N GLY A 37 -11.19 0.02 -3.29
CA GLY A 37 -11.39 -0.45 -1.91
C GLY A 37 -10.41 -1.56 -1.50
N MET A 38 -10.26 -2.61 -2.32
CA MET A 38 -9.36 -3.73 -1.99
C MET A 38 -7.89 -3.32 -1.98
N PRO A 39 -7.34 -2.61 -3.00
CA PRO A 39 -5.99 -2.08 -2.94
C PRO A 39 -5.71 -1.21 -1.71
N MET A 40 -6.67 -0.36 -1.30
CA MET A 40 -6.48 0.48 -0.12
C MET A 40 -6.49 -0.30 1.19
N GLY A 41 -7.36 -1.30 1.31
CA GLY A 41 -7.46 -2.17 2.48
C GLY A 41 -6.28 -3.13 2.62
N MET A 42 -5.70 -3.56 1.51
CA MET A 42 -4.62 -4.56 1.47
C MET A 42 -3.21 -3.94 1.43
N ALA A 43 -3.08 -2.62 1.42
CA ALA A 43 -1.80 -1.93 1.24
C ALA A 43 -0.72 -2.33 2.28
N ASP A 44 -1.10 -2.49 3.56
CA ASP A 44 -0.16 -2.93 4.61
C ASP A 44 0.32 -4.38 4.37
N VAL A 45 -0.60 -5.26 3.98
CA VAL A 45 -0.31 -6.67 3.70
C VAL A 45 0.59 -6.79 2.47
N ALA A 46 0.29 -6.05 1.40
CA ALA A 46 1.11 -6.00 0.21
C ALA A 46 2.53 -5.50 0.53
N THR A 47 2.64 -4.46 1.36
CA THR A 47 3.94 -3.93 1.81
C THR A 47 4.75 -5.01 2.52
N VAL A 48 4.16 -5.72 3.49
CA VAL A 48 4.86 -6.79 4.23
C VAL A 48 5.23 -7.96 3.33
N LEU A 49 4.31 -8.42 2.48
CA LEU A 49 4.56 -9.54 1.58
C LEU A 49 5.73 -9.23 0.65
N PHE A 50 5.67 -8.11 -0.09
CA PHE A 50 6.67 -7.77 -1.09
C PHE A 50 8.01 -7.33 -0.47
N ARG A 51 8.00 -6.66 0.68
CA ARG A 51 9.24 -6.18 1.32
C ARG A 51 9.98 -7.28 2.07
N ASN A 52 9.25 -8.17 2.76
CA ASN A 52 9.86 -9.03 3.79
C ASN A 52 9.82 -10.53 3.45
N HIS A 53 8.91 -10.99 2.58
CA HIS A 53 8.63 -12.42 2.44
C HIS A 53 8.69 -12.94 1.01
N LEU A 54 8.34 -12.12 0.03
CA LEU A 54 8.33 -12.52 -1.37
C LEU A 54 9.77 -12.60 -1.89
N LYS A 55 10.18 -13.78 -2.36
CA LYS A 55 11.44 -13.96 -3.08
C LYS A 55 11.18 -13.79 -4.56
N PHE A 56 11.63 -12.67 -5.12
CA PHE A 56 11.47 -12.33 -6.54
C PHE A 56 12.67 -11.53 -7.04
N ASP A 57 12.84 -11.49 -8.36
CA ASP A 57 13.78 -10.59 -9.04
C ASP A 57 12.97 -9.45 -9.66
N ALA A 58 13.25 -8.21 -9.27
CA ALA A 58 12.55 -7.03 -9.78
C ALA A 58 13.06 -6.56 -11.16
N SER A 59 14.17 -7.14 -11.64
CA SER A 59 14.88 -6.74 -12.86
C SER A 59 14.84 -7.76 -13.98
N ALA A 60 14.30 -8.96 -13.71
CA ALA A 60 14.16 -10.04 -14.68
C ALA A 60 13.17 -9.72 -15.82
#